data_AF-I5B4V0-F1
#
_entry.id   AF-I5B4V0-F1
#
_cell.length_a   1.000
_cell.length_b   1.000
_cell.length_c   1.000
_cell.angle_alpha   90.00
_cell.angle_beta   90.00
_cell.angle_gamma   90.00
#
_symmetry.space_group_name_H-M   'P 1'
#
loop_
_entity.id
_entity.type
_entity.pdbx_description
1 polymer ?
#
loop_
_entity_poly.entity_id
_entity_poly.type
_entity_poly.pdbx_seq_one_letter_code
_entity_poly.pdbx_strand_id
1 'polypeptide(L)'
;METLKTKYGETNGYQNLEKYASGNPASLIFTERFEIKTPVGVIVPQYSVDDHGRRVLKPVNFYDNGNIKKAPLQEAATIETKYGKISAELVMFYNNELLKKLFPLNGKLSGYWGEKDEYALAKDLELKLPCGTVKAKIINIVFYENGNIKSITFWPQETVEAKTPIGTMRIRVGISFYEDGSIKSAEPAEPYTVETKIGKISAYDNDPEGIMGDINSLQFNNQGEVTALSTTQNAIILRNEAGGEVRYSPYKKESLCSENVAVTIPLQIEFTNETVRFNHSACEEYNLSECSFEVIEYGKKAVNPFFICNCN
;
A
#
# COMPACT_ATOMS: atom_id res chain seq x y z
N MET A 1 0.76 9.81 -40.03
CA MET A 1 1.12 8.73 -39.09
C MET A 1 0.59 7.44 -39.68
N GLU A 2 1.35 6.35 -39.58
CA GLU A 2 0.89 5.02 -39.99
C GLU A 2 -0.12 4.47 -38.99
N THR A 3 -1.11 3.73 -39.49
CA THR A 3 -2.11 3.06 -38.66
C THR A 3 -1.45 2.04 -37.74
N LEU A 4 -1.60 2.23 -36.42
CA LEU A 4 -1.11 1.29 -35.43
C LEU A 4 -2.17 0.22 -35.19
N LYS A 5 -1.77 -1.05 -35.35
CA LYS A 5 -2.60 -2.20 -34.98
C LYS A 5 -2.22 -2.65 -33.57
N THR A 6 -3.22 -2.75 -32.70
CA THR A 6 -3.07 -3.29 -31.34
C THR A 6 -3.99 -4.50 -31.19
N LYS A 7 -3.83 -5.26 -30.09
CA LYS A 7 -4.78 -6.32 -29.71
C LYS A 7 -6.22 -5.81 -29.58
N TYR A 8 -6.40 -4.53 -29.29
CA TYR A 8 -7.68 -3.91 -28.99
C TYR A 8 -8.32 -3.17 -30.16
N GLY A 9 -7.64 -3.10 -31.31
CA GLY A 9 -8.11 -2.40 -32.51
C GLY A 9 -7.02 -1.57 -33.18
N GLU A 10 -7.43 -0.83 -34.21
CA GLU A 10 -6.56 0.04 -35.00
C GLU A 10 -6.77 1.52 -34.63
N THR A 11 -5.71 2.32 -34.62
CA THR A 11 -5.78 3.77 -34.35
C THR A 11 -4.76 4.54 -35.19
N ASN A 12 -5.12 5.78 -35.52
CA ASN A 12 -4.22 6.75 -36.17
C ASN A 12 -3.82 7.88 -35.22
N GLY A 13 -4.56 8.10 -34.12
CA GLY A 13 -4.31 9.13 -33.13
C GLY A 13 -3.48 8.64 -31.96
N TYR A 14 -2.16 8.56 -32.16
CA TYR A 14 -1.19 8.27 -31.10
C TYR A 14 0.10 9.07 -31.25
N GLN A 15 0.85 9.20 -30.16
CA GLN A 15 2.17 9.82 -30.08
C GLN A 15 3.08 9.02 -29.15
N ASN A 16 4.39 9.28 -29.22
CA ASN A 16 5.40 8.69 -28.34
C ASN A 16 5.32 7.16 -28.27
N LEU A 17 5.17 6.50 -29.43
CA LEU A 17 5.13 5.04 -29.50
C LEU A 17 6.53 4.45 -29.23
N GLU A 18 6.63 3.68 -28.15
CA GLU A 18 7.76 2.81 -27.87
C GLU A 18 7.36 1.37 -28.20
N LYS A 19 8.32 0.56 -28.65
CA LYS A 19 8.10 -0.84 -29.00
C LYS A 19 9.10 -1.75 -28.31
N TYR A 20 8.68 -2.97 -28.00
CA TYR A 20 9.60 -4.06 -27.66
C TYR A 20 10.37 -4.52 -28.90
N ALA A 21 11.42 -5.32 -28.69
CA ALA A 21 12.20 -5.93 -29.77
C ALA A 21 11.35 -6.83 -30.70
N SER A 22 10.24 -7.38 -30.18
CA SER A 22 9.24 -8.14 -30.94
C SER A 22 8.45 -7.30 -31.95
N GLY A 23 8.50 -5.96 -31.83
CA GLY A 23 7.68 -5.02 -32.58
C GLY A 23 6.35 -4.65 -31.92
N ASN A 24 5.95 -5.31 -30.83
CA ASN A 24 4.73 -4.98 -30.10
C ASN A 24 4.85 -3.64 -29.37
N PRO A 25 3.76 -2.86 -29.23
CA PRO A 25 3.77 -1.63 -28.44
C PRO A 25 4.21 -1.90 -27.00
N ALA A 26 5.12 -1.08 -26.48
CA ALA A 26 5.52 -1.06 -25.09
C ALA A 26 4.81 0.08 -24.33
N SER A 27 4.78 1.26 -24.93
CA SER A 27 4.06 2.42 -24.42
C SER A 27 3.60 3.31 -25.58
N LEU A 28 2.50 4.04 -25.39
CA LEU A 28 2.07 5.11 -26.29
C LEU A 28 1.12 6.08 -25.59
N ILE A 29 1.00 7.28 -26.13
CA ILE A 29 -0.01 8.27 -25.73
C ILE A 29 -1.10 8.28 -26.81
N PHE A 30 -2.35 8.06 -26.43
CA PHE A 30 -3.47 8.26 -27.34
C PHE A 30 -3.75 9.76 -27.49
N THR A 31 -4.12 10.21 -28.69
CA THR A 31 -4.50 11.59 -28.99
C THR A 31 -5.94 11.72 -29.50
N GLU A 32 -6.64 10.59 -29.60
CA GLU A 32 -8.05 10.50 -29.90
C GLU A 32 -8.71 9.48 -28.96
N ARG A 33 -10.04 9.51 -28.89
CA ARG A 33 -10.80 8.53 -28.11
C ARG A 33 -10.53 7.12 -28.64
N PHE A 34 -10.07 6.24 -27.76
CA PHE A 34 -9.84 4.83 -28.06
C PHE A 34 -10.48 3.97 -26.97
N GLU A 35 -11.34 3.03 -27.35
CA GLU A 35 -12.02 2.15 -26.39
C GLU A 35 -11.30 0.81 -26.29
N ILE A 36 -10.92 0.45 -25.07
CA ILE A 36 -10.29 -0.84 -24.76
C ILE A 36 -11.31 -1.69 -24.01
N LYS A 37 -11.74 -2.79 -24.65
CA LYS A 37 -12.59 -3.80 -24.01
C LYS A 37 -11.71 -4.71 -23.17
N THR A 38 -11.97 -4.75 -21.87
CA THR A 38 -11.23 -5.58 -20.90
C THR A 38 -12.19 -6.55 -20.18
N PRO A 39 -11.68 -7.58 -19.50
CA PRO A 39 -12.52 -8.47 -18.68
C PRO A 39 -13.30 -7.76 -17.56
N VAL A 40 -12.90 -6.55 -17.16
CA VAL A 40 -13.53 -5.78 -16.07
C VAL A 40 -14.34 -4.58 -16.56
N GLY A 41 -14.62 -4.51 -17.86
CA GLY A 41 -15.40 -3.45 -18.49
C GLY A 41 -14.67 -2.75 -19.64
N VAL A 42 -15.29 -1.72 -20.18
CA VAL A 42 -14.70 -0.85 -21.22
C VAL A 42 -13.99 0.30 -20.54
N ILE A 43 -12.73 0.53 -20.91
CA ILE A 43 -11.94 1.66 -20.44
C ILE A 43 -11.56 2.56 -21.62
N VAL A 44 -11.47 3.86 -21.34
CA VAL A 44 -11.04 4.86 -22.32
C VAL A 44 -9.79 5.54 -21.77
N PRO A 45 -8.60 5.23 -22.32
CA PRO A 45 -7.38 5.89 -21.91
C PRO A 45 -7.44 7.41 -22.08
N GLN A 46 -6.61 8.13 -21.33
CA GLN A 46 -6.47 9.56 -21.49
C GLN A 46 -5.99 9.90 -22.92
N TYR A 47 -6.68 10.84 -23.57
CA TYR A 47 -6.33 11.34 -24.89
C TYR A 47 -6.39 12.86 -25.01
N SER A 48 -6.91 13.56 -24.00
CA SER A 48 -6.88 15.02 -23.90
C SER A 48 -6.48 15.50 -22.49
N VAL A 49 -6.00 16.75 -22.45
CA VAL A 49 -5.76 17.50 -21.22
C VAL A 49 -7.00 18.31 -20.86
N ASP A 50 -7.19 18.59 -19.58
CA ASP A 50 -8.24 19.49 -19.09
C ASP A 50 -7.61 20.74 -18.43
N ASP A 51 -8.31 21.87 -18.48
CA ASP A 51 -7.88 23.11 -17.83
C ASP A 51 -7.89 22.99 -16.28
N HIS A 52 -8.49 21.93 -15.75
CA HIS A 52 -8.72 21.68 -14.32
C HIS A 52 -7.70 20.71 -13.71
N GLY A 53 -6.46 20.72 -14.22
CA GLY A 53 -5.30 20.14 -13.54
C GLY A 53 -4.57 19.01 -14.27
N ARG A 54 -5.09 18.46 -15.37
CA ARG A 54 -4.33 17.50 -16.19
C ARG A 54 -3.46 18.23 -17.18
N ARG A 55 -2.27 18.66 -16.74
CA ARG A 55 -1.33 19.44 -17.57
C ARG A 55 -0.58 18.60 -18.61
N VAL A 56 -0.57 17.27 -18.48
CA VAL A 56 0.21 16.35 -19.32
C VAL A 56 -0.59 15.08 -19.61
N LEU A 57 -0.52 14.57 -20.83
CA LEU A 57 -1.03 13.25 -21.20
C LEU A 57 -0.10 12.16 -20.65
N LYS A 58 -0.67 11.20 -19.91
CA LYS A 58 0.09 10.06 -19.37
C LYS A 58 -0.01 8.86 -20.34
N PRO A 59 1.10 8.14 -20.60
CA PRO A 59 1.09 7.02 -21.55
C PRO A 59 0.33 5.80 -21.02
N VAL A 60 -0.27 5.07 -21.96
CA VAL A 60 -0.72 3.68 -21.76
C VAL A 60 0.47 2.77 -21.95
N ASN A 61 0.58 1.77 -21.09
CA ASN A 61 1.67 0.79 -21.13
C ASN A 61 1.10 -0.59 -21.44
N PHE A 62 1.89 -1.40 -22.15
CA PHE A 62 1.54 -2.75 -22.56
C PHE A 62 2.64 -3.73 -22.17
N TYR A 63 2.27 -4.99 -22.03
CA TYR A 63 3.20 -6.11 -22.00
C TYR A 63 3.60 -6.50 -23.43
N ASP A 64 4.70 -7.24 -23.56
CA ASP A 64 5.22 -7.67 -24.86
C ASP A 64 4.26 -8.61 -25.62
N ASN A 65 3.32 -9.25 -24.92
CA ASN A 65 2.24 -10.02 -25.56
C ASN A 65 1.09 -9.14 -26.11
N GLY A 66 1.22 -7.81 -26.05
CA GLY A 66 0.21 -6.84 -26.49
C GLY A 66 -0.90 -6.57 -25.48
N ASN A 67 -0.92 -7.25 -24.33
CA ASN A 67 -1.91 -7.01 -23.30
C ASN A 67 -1.65 -5.67 -22.60
N ILE A 68 -2.72 -4.96 -22.27
CA ILE A 68 -2.63 -3.73 -21.49
C ILE A 68 -2.03 -4.00 -20.12
N LYS A 69 -1.13 -3.12 -19.68
CA LYS A 69 -0.45 -3.18 -18.38
C LYS A 69 -0.93 -2.08 -17.45
N LYS A 70 -1.09 -0.86 -17.97
CA LYS A 70 -1.47 0.33 -17.20
C LYS A 70 -2.15 1.34 -18.12
N ALA A 71 -3.32 1.85 -17.71
CA ALA A 71 -4.01 2.92 -18.42
C ALA A 71 -4.55 3.98 -17.45
N PRO A 72 -3.97 5.19 -17.47
CA PRO A 72 -4.62 6.42 -17.02
C PRO A 72 -5.85 6.68 -17.89
N LEU A 73 -6.99 7.00 -17.29
CA LEU A 73 -8.27 7.11 -18.00
C LEU A 73 -8.70 8.56 -18.22
N GLN A 74 -9.34 8.81 -19.36
CA GLN A 74 -9.88 10.14 -19.70
C GLN A 74 -10.94 10.57 -18.68
N GLU A 75 -11.82 9.64 -18.31
CA GLU A 75 -12.82 9.81 -17.25
C GLU A 75 -12.79 8.56 -16.38
N ALA A 76 -13.36 8.67 -15.18
CA ALA A 76 -13.44 7.50 -14.31
C ALA A 76 -14.33 6.42 -14.96
N ALA A 77 -13.78 5.22 -15.13
CA ALA A 77 -14.50 4.08 -15.67
C ALA A 77 -15.11 3.25 -14.54
N THR A 78 -16.23 2.61 -14.84
CA THR A 78 -16.83 1.61 -13.93
C THR A 78 -16.14 0.27 -14.13
N ILE A 79 -15.43 -0.19 -13.09
CA ILE A 79 -14.66 -1.43 -13.08
C ILE A 79 -15.46 -2.51 -12.34
N GLU A 80 -15.71 -3.62 -13.02
CA GLU A 80 -16.40 -4.77 -12.43
C GLU A 80 -15.43 -5.61 -11.59
N THR A 81 -15.79 -5.86 -10.34
CA THR A 81 -15.01 -6.69 -9.41
C THR A 81 -15.92 -7.64 -8.64
N LYS A 82 -15.33 -8.64 -7.96
CA LYS A 82 -16.05 -9.53 -7.03
C LYS A 82 -16.70 -8.78 -5.87
N TYR A 83 -16.25 -7.57 -5.58
CA TYR A 83 -16.71 -6.72 -4.49
C TYR A 83 -17.69 -5.63 -4.96
N GLY A 84 -18.16 -5.73 -6.21
CA GLY A 84 -19.07 -4.78 -6.83
C GLY A 84 -18.39 -3.89 -7.87
N LYS A 85 -19.12 -2.85 -8.27
CA LYS A 85 -18.67 -1.88 -9.28
C LYS A 85 -17.89 -0.76 -8.61
N ILE A 86 -16.67 -0.53 -9.06
CA ILE A 86 -15.76 0.49 -8.49
C ILE A 86 -15.42 1.50 -9.59
N SER A 87 -15.63 2.78 -9.31
CA SER A 87 -15.20 3.86 -10.21
C SER A 87 -13.69 4.07 -10.07
N ALA A 88 -12.95 4.10 -11.18
CA ALA A 88 -11.50 4.26 -11.18
C ALA A 88 -11.00 5.18 -12.31
N GLU A 89 -9.97 5.98 -12.03
CA GLU A 89 -9.29 6.85 -13.01
C GLU A 89 -7.95 6.29 -13.50
N LEU A 90 -7.45 5.24 -12.87
CA LEU A 90 -6.26 4.51 -13.29
C LEU A 90 -6.46 3.03 -12.98
N VAL A 91 -6.19 2.19 -13.98
CA VAL A 91 -6.22 0.75 -13.87
C VAL A 91 -4.90 0.13 -14.32
N MET A 92 -4.54 -0.98 -13.69
CA MET A 92 -3.38 -1.79 -14.02
C MET A 92 -3.78 -3.26 -14.05
N PHE A 93 -3.13 -4.01 -14.93
CA PHE A 93 -3.45 -5.40 -15.18
C PHE A 93 -2.18 -6.27 -15.07
N TYR A 94 -2.39 -7.55 -14.75
CA TYR A 94 -1.40 -8.60 -14.93
C TYR A 94 -1.19 -8.89 -16.42
N ASN A 95 -0.14 -9.64 -16.74
CA ASN A 95 0.18 -9.99 -18.14
C ASN A 95 -0.92 -10.84 -18.81
N ASN A 96 -1.82 -11.43 -18.03
CA ASN A 96 -3.00 -12.20 -18.46
C ASN A 96 -4.30 -11.38 -18.47
N GLU A 97 -4.22 -10.05 -18.40
CA GLU A 97 -5.37 -9.11 -18.40
C GLU A 97 -6.27 -9.18 -17.16
N LEU A 98 -5.90 -9.96 -16.14
CA LEU A 98 -6.57 -9.91 -14.85
C LEU A 98 -6.25 -8.60 -14.15
N LEU A 99 -7.25 -8.04 -13.46
CA LEU A 99 -7.10 -6.78 -12.74
C LEU A 99 -6.02 -6.93 -11.66
N LYS A 100 -5.04 -6.02 -11.66
CA LYS A 100 -3.94 -6.01 -10.70
C LYS A 100 -4.09 -4.91 -9.67
N LYS A 101 -4.44 -3.71 -10.12
CA LYS A 101 -4.53 -2.53 -9.26
C LYS A 101 -5.49 -1.52 -9.87
N LEU A 102 -6.26 -0.85 -9.04
CA LEU A 102 -7.04 0.31 -9.45
C LEU A 102 -6.81 1.48 -8.48
N PHE A 103 -7.02 2.68 -8.98
CA PHE A 103 -7.05 3.90 -8.20
C PHE A 103 -8.37 4.63 -8.47
N PRO A 104 -9.22 4.87 -7.45
CA PRO A 104 -10.43 5.65 -7.60
C PRO A 104 -10.17 7.05 -8.15
N LEU A 105 -9.08 7.67 -7.72
CA LEU A 105 -8.55 8.94 -8.25
C LEU A 105 -7.12 8.75 -8.75
N ASN A 106 -6.75 9.45 -9.82
CA ASN A 106 -5.41 9.41 -10.39
C ASN A 106 -4.70 10.76 -10.31
N GLY A 107 -4.66 11.31 -9.09
CA GLY A 107 -3.74 12.34 -8.59
C GLY A 107 -3.34 13.45 -9.55
N LYS A 108 -3.83 14.67 -9.31
CA LYS A 108 -3.43 15.91 -10.01
C LYS A 108 -2.53 16.81 -9.15
N LEU A 109 -1.72 16.23 -8.26
CA LEU A 109 -0.85 16.99 -7.35
C LEU A 109 0.04 17.98 -8.13
N SER A 110 0.02 19.24 -7.70
CA SER A 110 0.78 20.35 -8.29
C SER A 110 1.15 21.37 -7.21
N GLY A 111 1.91 22.41 -7.53
CA GLY A 111 2.26 23.46 -6.56
C GLY A 111 1.06 24.19 -5.93
N TYR A 112 -0.12 24.12 -6.54
CA TYR A 112 -1.37 24.72 -6.04
C TYR A 112 -2.44 23.69 -5.68
N TRP A 113 -2.15 22.39 -5.83
CA TRP A 113 -3.11 21.31 -5.62
C TRP A 113 -2.46 20.22 -4.76
N GLY A 114 -2.87 20.16 -3.51
CA GLY A 114 -2.28 19.29 -2.50
C GLY A 114 -3.13 18.06 -2.20
N GLU A 115 -2.66 17.30 -1.21
CA GLU A 115 -3.35 16.11 -0.69
C GLU A 115 -4.79 16.41 -0.25
N LYS A 116 -5.03 17.56 0.39
CA LYS A 116 -6.36 17.97 0.86
C LYS A 116 -7.36 18.17 -0.29
N ASP A 117 -6.89 18.69 -1.42
CA ASP A 117 -7.73 18.94 -2.59
C ASP A 117 -8.12 17.62 -3.26
N GLU A 118 -7.17 16.69 -3.38
CA GLU A 118 -7.46 15.33 -3.84
C GLU A 118 -8.42 14.58 -2.90
N TYR A 119 -8.21 14.69 -1.59
CA TYR A 119 -9.09 14.08 -0.59
C TYR A 119 -10.53 14.58 -0.72
N ALA A 120 -10.73 15.88 -1.01
CA ALA A 120 -12.05 16.45 -1.22
C ALA A 120 -12.77 15.90 -2.45
N LEU A 121 -12.04 15.43 -3.47
CA LEU A 121 -12.61 14.73 -4.63
C LEU A 121 -12.90 13.26 -4.35
N ALA A 122 -12.22 12.67 -3.38
CA ALA A 122 -12.31 11.24 -3.11
C ALA A 122 -13.70 10.89 -2.56
N LYS A 123 -14.29 9.83 -3.10
CA LYS A 123 -15.59 9.32 -2.68
C LYS A 123 -15.41 8.14 -1.75
N ASP A 124 -16.34 8.00 -0.82
CA ASP A 124 -16.36 6.82 0.06
C ASP A 124 -16.67 5.59 -0.79
N LEU A 125 -15.93 4.52 -0.54
CA LEU A 125 -16.20 3.21 -1.08
C LEU A 125 -16.58 2.28 0.06
N GLU A 126 -17.62 1.47 -0.15
CA GLU A 126 -18.04 0.43 0.79
C GLU A 126 -17.69 -0.94 0.22
N LEU A 127 -16.85 -1.69 0.93
CA LEU A 127 -16.39 -3.03 0.56
C LEU A 127 -16.79 -4.02 1.65
N LYS A 128 -17.47 -5.10 1.26
CA LYS A 128 -17.81 -6.20 2.16
C LYS A 128 -16.69 -7.24 2.09
N LEU A 129 -15.93 -7.36 3.16
CA LEU A 129 -14.77 -8.25 3.27
C LEU A 129 -14.97 -9.27 4.41
N PRO A 130 -14.19 -10.36 4.45
CA PRO A 130 -14.22 -11.29 5.58
C PRO A 130 -13.97 -10.62 6.94
N CYS A 131 -13.15 -9.56 6.97
CA CYS A 131 -12.86 -8.77 8.17
C CYS A 131 -13.97 -7.78 8.57
N GLY A 132 -15.08 -7.72 7.83
CA GLY A 132 -16.17 -6.78 8.03
C GLY A 132 -16.39 -5.83 6.86
N THR A 133 -17.24 -4.83 7.06
CA THR A 133 -17.49 -3.79 6.06
C THR A 133 -16.48 -2.67 6.21
N VAL A 134 -15.67 -2.45 5.18
CA VAL A 134 -14.76 -1.31 5.09
C VAL A 134 -15.48 -0.19 4.35
N LYS A 135 -15.71 0.93 5.03
CA LYS A 135 -16.25 2.16 4.43
C LYS A 135 -15.29 3.31 4.67
N ALA A 136 -14.60 3.74 3.60
CA ALA A 136 -13.60 4.80 3.66
C ALA A 136 -13.34 5.39 2.27
N LYS A 137 -12.68 6.55 2.22
CA LYS A 137 -12.00 7.00 1.00
C LYS A 137 -10.74 6.17 0.78
N ILE A 138 -10.59 5.66 -0.43
CA ILE A 138 -9.51 4.74 -0.80
C ILE A 138 -8.60 5.40 -1.84
N ILE A 139 -7.29 5.34 -1.62
CA ILE A 139 -6.28 5.77 -2.59
C ILE A 139 -6.15 4.71 -3.69
N ASN A 140 -5.98 3.44 -3.29
CA ASN A 140 -5.84 2.34 -4.24
C ASN A 140 -6.23 0.98 -3.65
N ILE A 141 -6.55 0.05 -4.54
CA ILE A 141 -6.83 -1.35 -4.22
C ILE A 141 -5.95 -2.23 -5.12
N VAL A 142 -5.25 -3.18 -4.51
CA VAL A 142 -4.44 -4.18 -5.21
C VAL A 142 -5.18 -5.52 -5.15
N PHE A 143 -5.09 -6.31 -6.23
CA PHE A 143 -5.76 -7.60 -6.36
C PHE A 143 -4.75 -8.72 -6.62
N TYR A 144 -5.06 -9.91 -6.13
CA TYR A 144 -4.45 -11.14 -6.61
C TYR A 144 -5.00 -11.52 -8.00
N GLU A 145 -4.28 -12.39 -8.72
CA GLU A 145 -4.77 -12.89 -10.02
C GLU A 145 -6.11 -13.63 -9.89
N ASN A 146 -6.37 -14.26 -8.75
CA ASN A 146 -7.67 -14.89 -8.48
C ASN A 146 -8.83 -13.86 -8.34
N GLY A 147 -8.56 -12.55 -8.32
CA GLY A 147 -9.53 -11.46 -8.22
C GLY A 147 -9.90 -11.03 -6.80
N ASN A 148 -9.34 -11.69 -5.77
CA ASN A 148 -9.52 -11.27 -4.38
C ASN A 148 -8.61 -10.07 -4.08
N ILE A 149 -9.04 -9.21 -3.15
CA ILE A 149 -8.26 -8.05 -2.75
C ILE A 149 -7.01 -8.52 -1.99
N LYS A 150 -5.86 -8.01 -2.44
CA LYS A 150 -4.55 -8.19 -1.80
C LYS A 150 -4.29 -7.11 -0.75
N SER A 151 -4.64 -5.87 -1.06
CA SER A 151 -4.48 -4.76 -0.12
C SER A 151 -5.35 -3.58 -0.49
N ILE A 152 -5.62 -2.74 0.52
CA ILE A 152 -6.34 -1.48 0.39
C ILE A 152 -5.49 -0.41 1.06
N THR A 153 -5.26 0.70 0.36
CA THR A 153 -4.62 1.89 0.92
C THR A 153 -5.67 2.97 1.12
N PHE A 154 -5.82 3.45 2.35
CA PHE A 154 -6.75 4.51 2.73
C PHE A 154 -6.12 5.88 2.56
N TRP A 155 -6.96 6.91 2.44
CA TRP A 155 -6.48 8.27 2.61
C TRP A 155 -5.98 8.51 4.05
N PRO A 156 -4.98 9.38 4.29
CA PRO A 156 -4.38 9.54 5.62
C PRO A 156 -5.37 9.96 6.72
N GLN A 157 -6.45 10.66 6.36
CA GLN A 157 -7.50 11.09 7.28
C GLN A 157 -8.49 9.98 7.66
N GLU A 158 -8.46 8.85 6.94
CA GLU A 158 -9.42 7.77 7.12
C GLU A 158 -8.98 6.82 8.23
N THR A 159 -9.96 6.28 8.94
CA THR A 159 -9.76 5.20 9.89
C THR A 159 -10.95 4.26 9.79
N VAL A 160 -10.69 2.97 9.74
CA VAL A 160 -11.72 1.94 9.65
C VAL A 160 -11.62 0.97 10.83
N GLU A 161 -12.74 0.37 11.20
CA GLU A 161 -12.74 -0.76 12.13
C GLU A 161 -12.77 -2.07 11.34
N ALA A 162 -11.90 -3.02 11.71
CA ALA A 162 -11.91 -4.34 11.11
C ALA A 162 -11.70 -5.42 12.17
N LYS A 163 -12.29 -6.60 11.92
CA LYS A 163 -12.05 -7.81 12.70
C LYS A 163 -10.71 -8.41 12.28
N THR A 164 -9.76 -8.45 13.20
CA THR A 164 -8.46 -9.10 13.01
C THR A 164 -8.38 -10.39 13.83
N PRO A 165 -7.36 -11.23 13.61
CA PRO A 165 -7.18 -12.46 14.38
C PRO A 165 -7.10 -12.25 15.90
N ILE A 166 -6.67 -11.06 16.33
CA ILE A 166 -6.48 -10.70 17.73
C ILE A 166 -7.59 -9.79 18.29
N GLY A 167 -8.68 -9.62 17.55
CA GLY A 167 -9.83 -8.81 17.93
C GLY A 167 -10.14 -7.68 16.96
N THR A 168 -11.15 -6.89 17.29
CA THR A 168 -11.51 -5.69 16.51
C THR A 168 -10.51 -4.58 16.79
N MET A 169 -10.01 -3.94 15.74
CA MET A 169 -9.08 -2.82 15.87
C MET A 169 -9.41 -1.68 14.91
N ARG A 170 -9.01 -0.47 15.29
CA ARG A 170 -9.02 0.71 14.42
C ARG A 170 -7.75 0.73 13.58
N ILE A 171 -7.91 0.88 12.28
CA ILE A 171 -6.85 0.77 11.28
C ILE A 171 -6.78 2.06 10.48
N ARG A 172 -5.57 2.58 10.29
CA ARG A 172 -5.25 3.70 9.39
C ARG A 172 -4.39 3.18 8.23
N VAL A 173 -4.09 4.03 7.24
CA VAL A 173 -3.14 3.76 6.13
C VAL A 173 -3.51 2.58 5.22
N GLY A 174 -3.62 1.35 5.72
CA GLY A 174 -4.06 0.22 4.92
C GLY A 174 -4.24 -1.10 5.67
N ILE A 175 -4.77 -2.06 4.91
CA ILE A 175 -4.93 -3.47 5.30
C ILE A 175 -4.44 -4.31 4.13
N SER A 176 -3.68 -5.37 4.41
CA SER A 176 -3.35 -6.40 3.45
C SER A 176 -3.95 -7.75 3.83
N PHE A 177 -4.17 -8.59 2.83
CA PHE A 177 -4.87 -9.86 2.95
C PHE A 177 -4.09 -10.98 2.28
N TYR A 178 -4.28 -12.19 2.78
CA TYR A 178 -3.96 -13.41 2.05
C TYR A 178 -4.99 -13.67 0.95
N GLU A 179 -4.69 -14.62 0.06
CA GLU A 179 -5.58 -14.96 -1.05
C GLU A 179 -6.95 -15.47 -0.61
N ASP A 180 -7.06 -16.06 0.58
CA ASP A 180 -8.32 -16.51 1.16
C ASP A 180 -9.14 -15.36 1.80
N GLY A 181 -8.59 -14.15 1.83
CA GLY A 181 -9.21 -12.95 2.40
C GLY A 181 -9.00 -12.78 3.91
N SER A 182 -8.23 -13.66 4.56
CA SER A 182 -7.78 -13.44 5.94
C SER A 182 -6.79 -12.27 5.99
N ILE A 183 -6.78 -11.52 7.10
CA ILE A 183 -5.89 -10.37 7.25
C ILE A 183 -4.45 -10.86 7.38
N LYS A 184 -3.59 -10.33 6.51
CA LYS A 184 -2.14 -10.55 6.55
C LYS A 184 -1.43 -9.47 7.34
N SER A 185 -1.84 -8.22 7.20
CA SER A 185 -1.28 -7.12 7.98
C SER A 185 -2.26 -5.95 8.09
N ALA A 186 -2.12 -5.15 9.14
CA ALA A 186 -2.90 -3.94 9.38
C ALA A 186 -2.05 -2.88 10.08
N GLU A 187 -2.28 -1.60 9.78
CA GLU A 187 -1.60 -0.50 10.46
C GLU A 187 -2.51 0.08 11.56
N PRO A 188 -2.22 -0.18 12.85
CA PRO A 188 -3.03 0.32 13.95
C PRO A 188 -3.16 1.84 13.91
N ALA A 189 -4.37 2.36 14.10
CA ALA A 189 -4.61 3.80 14.17
C ALA A 189 -3.94 4.44 15.40
N GLU A 190 -3.78 3.64 16.44
CA GLU A 190 -3.17 3.97 17.72
C GLU A 190 -2.42 2.75 18.27
N PRO A 191 -1.48 2.93 19.21
CA PRO A 191 -0.72 1.82 19.77
C PRO A 191 -1.63 0.72 20.35
N TYR A 192 -1.45 -0.50 19.84
CA TYR A 192 -2.31 -1.64 20.16
C TYR A 192 -1.49 -2.75 20.79
N THR A 193 -1.79 -3.07 22.06
CA THR A 193 -1.05 -4.11 22.79
C THR A 193 -1.47 -5.50 22.34
N VAL A 194 -0.49 -6.30 21.91
CA VAL A 194 -0.68 -7.67 21.42
C VAL A 194 0.14 -8.65 22.25
N GLU A 195 -0.39 -9.86 22.42
CA GLU A 195 0.38 -10.98 22.96
C GLU A 195 1.37 -11.47 21.88
N THR A 196 2.63 -11.65 22.25
CA THR A 196 3.68 -12.19 21.38
C THR A 196 4.43 -13.33 22.05
N LYS A 197 5.30 -14.00 21.29
CA LYS A 197 6.15 -15.09 21.81
C LYS A 197 7.14 -14.64 22.89
N ILE A 198 7.38 -13.33 23.02
CA ILE A 198 8.33 -12.76 24.00
C ILE A 198 7.65 -11.84 25.02
N GLY A 199 6.31 -11.84 25.08
CA GLY A 199 5.53 -11.02 26.01
C GLY A 199 4.58 -10.03 25.31
N LYS A 200 3.94 -9.15 26.09
CA LYS A 200 3.00 -8.15 25.57
C LYS A 200 3.74 -6.97 24.97
N ILE A 201 3.49 -6.65 23.71
CA ILE A 201 4.13 -5.53 23.00
C ILE A 201 3.08 -4.65 22.35
N SER A 202 3.27 -3.34 22.39
CA SER A 202 2.40 -2.34 21.75
C SER A 202 2.81 -2.13 20.30
N ALA A 203 2.03 -2.68 19.37
CA ALA A 203 2.25 -2.56 17.93
C ALA A 203 1.81 -1.17 17.44
N TYR A 204 2.75 -0.43 16.85
CA TYR A 204 2.55 0.90 16.28
C TYR A 204 3.78 1.35 15.49
N ASP A 205 3.56 1.90 14.30
CA ASP A 205 4.56 2.72 13.60
C ASP A 205 4.08 4.17 13.60
N ASN A 206 4.91 5.11 14.08
CA ASN A 206 4.57 6.53 14.12
C ASN A 206 4.72 7.22 12.76
N ASP A 207 5.40 6.62 11.80
CA ASP A 207 5.67 7.16 10.46
C ASP A 207 5.58 6.05 9.40
N PRO A 208 4.42 5.37 9.29
CA PRO A 208 4.25 4.26 8.37
C PRO A 208 4.32 4.74 6.91
N GLU A 209 4.70 3.85 6.00
CA GLU A 209 4.69 4.15 4.57
C GLU A 209 3.25 4.36 4.06
N GLY A 210 2.80 5.61 4.01
CA GLY A 210 1.44 5.98 3.61
C GLY A 210 1.09 5.77 2.12
N ILE A 211 2.03 5.26 1.32
CA ILE A 211 1.87 5.11 -0.14
C ILE A 211 1.26 3.73 -0.48
N MET A 212 1.56 2.71 0.32
CA MET A 212 1.16 1.33 0.07
C MET A 212 0.70 0.64 1.36
N GLY A 213 -0.59 0.32 1.45
CA GLY A 213 -1.17 -0.48 2.54
C GLY A 213 -0.77 -1.97 2.56
N ASP A 214 0.30 -2.34 1.87
CA ASP A 214 0.73 -3.73 1.66
C ASP A 214 1.58 -4.25 2.83
N ILE A 215 2.36 -3.36 3.46
CA ILE A 215 3.26 -3.67 4.57
C ILE A 215 2.90 -2.73 5.70
N ASN A 216 2.44 -3.29 6.81
CA ASN A 216 1.97 -2.53 7.96
C ASN A 216 2.69 -3.01 9.23
N SER A 217 2.62 -2.20 10.27
CA SER A 217 3.31 -2.41 11.54
C SER A 217 2.81 -3.59 12.37
N LEU A 218 1.71 -4.25 12.00
CA LEU A 218 1.28 -5.50 12.62
C LEU A 218 0.95 -6.54 11.56
N GLN A 219 1.62 -7.69 11.63
CA GLN A 219 1.52 -8.76 10.63
C GLN A 219 1.17 -10.10 11.26
N PHE A 220 0.41 -10.90 10.50
CA PHE A 220 -0.09 -12.20 10.92
C PHE A 220 0.25 -13.28 9.89
N ASN A 221 0.39 -14.52 10.32
CA ASN A 221 0.32 -15.69 9.42
C ASN A 221 -1.13 -16.06 9.10
N ASN A 222 -1.32 -17.06 8.22
CA ASN A 222 -2.64 -17.59 7.86
C ASN A 222 -3.42 -18.18 9.05
N GLN A 223 -2.73 -18.54 10.14
CA GLN A 223 -3.34 -19.03 11.38
C GLN A 223 -3.74 -17.90 12.33
N GLY A 224 -3.40 -16.65 12.00
CA GLY A 224 -3.70 -15.48 12.81
C GLY A 224 -2.69 -15.17 13.91
N GLU A 225 -1.56 -15.86 13.95
CA GLU A 225 -0.49 -15.59 14.90
C GLU A 225 0.34 -14.39 14.45
N VAL A 226 0.77 -13.55 15.39
CA VAL A 226 1.63 -12.39 15.11
C VAL A 226 3.00 -12.87 14.62
N THR A 227 3.35 -12.49 13.39
CA THR A 227 4.64 -12.83 12.76
C THR A 227 5.61 -11.66 12.71
N ALA A 228 5.11 -10.44 12.77
CA ALA A 228 5.95 -9.26 12.87
C ALA A 228 5.19 -8.10 13.48
N LEU A 229 5.90 -7.23 14.17
CA LEU A 229 5.38 -5.93 14.55
C LEU A 229 6.48 -4.86 14.61
N SER A 230 6.06 -3.60 14.49
CA SER A 230 6.86 -2.43 14.87
C SER A 230 6.34 -1.86 16.19
N THR A 231 7.23 -1.36 17.04
CA THR A 231 6.84 -0.68 18.28
C THR A 231 7.65 0.58 18.51
N THR A 232 7.00 1.61 19.04
CA THR A 232 7.64 2.85 19.51
C THR A 232 7.56 3.00 21.03
N GLN A 233 6.91 2.06 21.72
CA GLN A 233 6.57 2.15 23.15
C GLN A 233 7.26 1.10 24.01
N ASN A 234 7.89 0.10 23.40
CA ASN A 234 8.56 -0.96 24.13
C ASN A 234 10.04 -1.05 23.75
N ALA A 235 10.86 -1.44 24.71
CA ALA A 235 12.21 -1.94 24.50
C ALA A 235 12.27 -3.39 24.99
N ILE A 236 13.16 -4.17 24.40
CA ILE A 236 13.33 -5.59 24.69
C ILE A 236 14.71 -5.78 25.30
N ILE A 237 14.76 -6.33 26.50
CA ILE A 237 16.00 -6.83 27.09
C ILE A 237 16.06 -8.33 26.82
N LEU A 238 17.08 -8.74 26.09
CA LEU A 238 17.40 -10.13 25.77
C LEU A 238 18.54 -10.59 26.67
N ARG A 239 18.41 -11.79 27.25
CA ARG A 239 19.50 -12.46 27.97
C ARG A 239 19.73 -13.84 27.37
N ASN A 240 20.95 -14.08 26.88
CA ASN A 240 21.36 -15.37 26.32
C ASN A 240 21.86 -16.33 27.41
N GLU A 241 22.00 -17.62 27.08
CA GLU A 241 22.49 -18.65 28.02
C GLU A 241 23.89 -18.36 28.59
N ALA A 242 24.72 -17.64 27.83
CA ALA A 242 26.06 -17.23 28.25
C ALA A 242 26.06 -16.06 29.26
N GLY A 243 24.88 -15.56 29.66
CA GLY A 243 24.72 -14.43 30.57
C GLY A 243 24.94 -13.06 29.93
N GLY A 244 25.08 -13.01 28.61
CA GLY A 244 25.13 -11.76 27.85
C GLY A 244 23.76 -11.11 27.76
N GLU A 245 23.71 -9.80 28.01
CA GLU A 245 22.50 -8.98 27.93
C GLU A 245 22.59 -8.02 26.75
N VAL A 246 21.53 -7.96 25.93
CA VAL A 246 21.41 -7.05 24.80
C VAL A 246 20.07 -6.31 24.91
N ARG A 247 20.08 -5.01 24.60
CA ARG A 247 18.88 -4.18 24.62
C ARG A 247 18.54 -3.70 23.20
N TYR A 248 17.34 -4.01 22.75
CA TYR A 248 16.75 -3.44 21.55
C TYR A 248 15.72 -2.38 21.94
N SER A 249 15.78 -1.22 21.29
CA SER A 249 14.83 -0.15 21.53
C SER A 249 14.60 0.69 20.28
N PRO A 250 13.46 1.38 20.19
CA PRO A 250 13.28 2.45 19.21
C PRO A 250 14.42 3.46 19.33
N TYR A 251 14.82 4.06 18.22
CA TYR A 251 15.89 5.05 18.20
C TYR A 251 15.48 6.30 17.42
N LYS A 252 16.25 7.38 17.56
CA LYS A 252 15.98 8.63 16.84
C LYS A 252 16.91 8.76 15.64
N LYS A 253 16.36 9.24 14.53
CA LYS A 253 17.11 9.60 13.33
C LYS A 253 16.69 11.00 12.88
N GLU A 254 17.62 11.79 12.38
CA GLU A 254 17.28 13.07 11.76
C GLU A 254 16.45 12.87 10.49
N SER A 255 15.44 13.71 10.31
CA SER A 255 14.61 13.74 9.11
C SER A 255 15.45 14.16 7.91
N LEU A 256 15.31 13.44 6.80
CA LEU A 256 15.91 13.83 5.53
C LEU A 256 15.17 15.00 4.87
N CYS A 257 13.92 15.25 5.26
CA CYS A 257 13.02 16.19 4.60
C CYS A 257 12.86 17.51 5.36
N SER A 258 13.32 17.59 6.62
CA SER A 258 13.14 18.79 7.44
C SER A 258 14.30 18.94 8.42
N GLU A 259 14.96 20.10 8.36
CA GLU A 259 16.03 20.44 9.30
C GLU A 259 15.50 20.44 10.75
N ASN A 260 16.28 19.90 11.68
CA ASN A 260 15.98 19.85 13.12
C ASN A 260 14.74 19.03 13.53
N VAL A 261 14.18 18.20 12.63
CA VAL A 261 13.13 17.25 12.99
C VAL A 261 13.76 15.88 13.23
N ALA A 262 13.73 15.39 14.48
CA ALA A 262 14.13 14.02 14.81
C ALA A 262 12.91 13.09 14.75
N VAL A 263 12.95 12.09 13.86
CA VAL A 263 11.93 11.06 13.72
C VAL A 263 12.29 9.88 14.62
N THR A 264 11.28 9.31 15.29
CA THR A 264 11.47 8.04 16.00
C THR A 264 11.37 6.92 14.99
N ILE A 265 12.40 6.10 14.89
CA ILE A 265 12.39 4.85 14.13
C ILE A 265 11.90 3.75 15.09
N PRO A 266 10.77 3.10 14.79
CA PRO A 266 10.26 2.00 15.61
C PRO A 266 11.26 0.85 15.70
N LEU A 267 11.22 0.12 16.82
CA LEU A 267 11.85 -1.20 16.91
C LEU A 267 11.02 -2.18 16.09
N GLN A 268 11.66 -2.85 15.14
CA GLN A 268 11.02 -3.89 14.33
C GLN A 268 11.35 -5.27 14.90
N ILE A 269 10.33 -6.11 15.03
CA ILE A 269 10.42 -7.43 15.63
C ILE A 269 9.71 -8.43 14.71
N GLU A 270 10.38 -9.52 14.37
CA GLU A 270 9.84 -10.59 13.54
C GLU A 270 9.94 -11.92 14.28
N PHE A 271 8.91 -12.76 14.13
CA PHE A 271 8.78 -14.02 14.84
C PHE A 271 8.63 -15.16 13.83
N THR A 272 9.39 -16.23 14.06
CA THR A 272 9.12 -17.55 13.49
C THR A 272 8.61 -18.47 14.61
N ASN A 273 8.48 -19.77 14.34
CA ASN A 273 8.15 -20.75 15.39
C ASN A 273 9.25 -20.94 16.42
N GLU A 274 10.49 -20.73 16.01
CA GLU A 274 11.67 -21.07 16.82
C GLU A 274 12.50 -19.83 17.17
N THR A 275 12.37 -18.76 16.37
CA THR A 275 13.26 -17.59 16.45
C THR A 275 12.51 -16.28 16.56
N VAL A 276 13.20 -15.29 17.10
CA VAL A 276 12.84 -13.87 17.03
C VAL A 276 14.00 -13.09 16.41
N ARG A 277 13.68 -12.14 15.53
CA ARG A 277 14.66 -11.29 14.84
C ARG A 277 14.34 -9.81 15.05
N PHE A 278 15.37 -9.01 15.23
CA PHE A 278 15.24 -7.56 15.43
C PHE A 278 15.79 -6.76 14.24
N ASN A 279 15.09 -5.68 13.87
CA ASN A 279 15.51 -4.70 12.85
C ASN A 279 15.93 -5.32 11.50
N HIS A 280 15.26 -6.41 11.10
CA HIS A 280 15.53 -7.19 9.88
C HIS A 280 16.99 -7.67 9.73
N SER A 281 17.77 -7.70 10.82
CA SER A 281 19.17 -8.11 10.78
C SER A 281 19.30 -9.61 11.01
N ALA A 282 19.87 -10.34 10.04
CA ALA A 282 20.15 -11.76 10.19
C ALA A 282 21.16 -12.08 11.32
N CYS A 283 21.96 -11.09 11.74
CA CYS A 283 22.88 -11.24 12.87
C CYS A 283 22.20 -11.03 14.23
N GLU A 284 20.98 -10.48 14.25
CA GLU A 284 20.21 -10.17 15.45
C GLU A 284 18.99 -11.11 15.55
N GLU A 285 19.20 -12.39 15.24
CA GLU A 285 18.21 -13.47 15.30
C GLU A 285 18.56 -14.44 16.42
N TYR A 286 17.57 -14.80 17.23
CA TYR A 286 17.75 -15.55 18.47
C TYR A 286 16.74 -16.68 18.59
N ASN A 287 17.19 -17.83 19.06
CA ASN A 287 16.32 -18.95 19.39
C ASN A 287 15.50 -18.63 20.66
N LEU A 288 14.18 -18.74 20.57
CA LEU A 288 13.25 -18.47 21.66
C LEU A 288 13.46 -19.40 22.87
N SER A 289 13.97 -20.62 22.65
CA SER A 289 14.21 -21.61 23.71
C SER A 289 15.53 -21.41 24.46
N GLU A 290 16.48 -20.67 23.88
CA GLU A 290 17.84 -20.43 24.43
C GLU A 290 17.97 -19.03 25.05
N CYS A 291 16.92 -18.21 24.96
CA CYS A 291 16.94 -16.82 25.41
C CYS A 291 15.78 -16.54 26.35
N SER A 292 16.00 -15.62 27.29
CA SER A 292 14.92 -15.00 28.05
C SER A 292 14.73 -13.55 27.62
N PHE A 293 13.47 -13.11 27.63
CA PHE A 293 13.06 -11.81 27.14
C PHE A 293 12.28 -11.07 28.20
N GLU A 294 12.57 -9.78 28.34
CA GLU A 294 11.85 -8.87 29.21
C GLU A 294 11.39 -7.67 28.38
N VAL A 295 10.08 -7.47 28.33
CA VAL A 295 9.48 -6.31 27.66
C VAL A 295 9.32 -5.18 28.67
N ILE A 296 9.99 -4.06 28.42
CA ILE A 296 9.93 -2.86 29.25
C ILE A 296 9.33 -1.69 28.46
N GLU A 297 8.77 -0.71 29.18
CA GLU A 297 8.30 0.53 28.57
C GLU A 297 9.48 1.36 28.07
N TYR A 298 9.38 1.86 26.85
CA TYR A 298 10.28 2.85 26.29
C TYR A 298 9.77 4.24 26.66
N GLY A 299 10.25 4.77 27.79
CA GLY A 299 9.76 6.01 28.42
C GLY A 299 9.89 7.31 27.61
N LYS A 300 10.27 7.26 26.32
CA LYS A 300 10.21 8.42 25.41
C LYS A 300 8.97 8.28 24.54
N LYS A 301 7.94 9.10 24.80
CA LYS A 301 6.75 9.17 23.92
C LYS A 301 7.17 9.56 22.51
N ALA A 302 7.03 8.63 21.57
CA ALA A 302 7.12 8.95 20.15
C ALA A 302 5.91 9.84 19.78
N VAL A 303 6.18 10.91 19.05
CA VAL A 303 5.16 11.78 18.46
C VAL A 303 5.16 11.47 16.97
N ASN A 304 3.97 11.42 16.35
CA ASN A 304 3.87 11.32 14.90
C ASN A 304 4.61 12.51 14.28
N PRO A 305 5.54 12.30 13.33
CA PRO A 305 6.25 13.41 12.73
C PRO A 305 5.26 14.31 11.98
N PHE A 306 5.54 15.62 12.03
CA PHE A 306 4.81 16.60 11.24
C PHE A 306 5.80 17.20 10.24
N PHE A 307 5.61 16.89 8.96
CA PHE A 307 6.45 17.42 7.90
C PHE A 307 5.82 18.72 7.37
N ILE A 308 6.56 19.83 7.48
CA ILE A 308 6.17 21.09 6.84
C ILE A 308 6.90 21.14 5.50
N CYS A 309 6.17 20.96 4.41
CA CYS A 309 6.67 21.33 3.09
C CYS A 309 6.65 22.85 2.98
N ASN A 310 7.78 23.50 3.28
CA ASN A 310 8.00 24.88 2.88
C ASN A 310 8.25 24.90 1.37
N CYS A 311 7.20 25.14 0.60
CA CYS A 311 7.36 25.54 -0.79
C CYS A 311 7.87 26.98 -0.79
N ASN A 312 9.18 27.17 -1.03
CA ASN A 312 9.70 28.46 -1.49
C ASN A 312 9.45 28.62 -2.99
#